data_AF-A0A3D3A3Y8-F1
#
_entry.id   AF-A0A3D3A3Y8-F1
#
_cell.length_a   1.000
_cell.length_b   1.000
_cell.length_c   1.000
_cell.angle_alpha   90.00
_cell.angle_beta   90.00
_cell.angle_gamma   90.00
#
_symmetry.space_group_name_H-M   'P 1'
#
loop_
_entity.id
_entity.type
_entity.pdbx_description
1 polymer ?
#
loop_
_entity_poly.entity_id
_entity_poly.type
_entity_poly.pdbx_seq_one_letter_code
_entity_poly.pdbx_strand_id
1 'polypeptide(L)' 'MDAETFLSAARESVVLDVRSPSEHAQGHLPGAISFPLFLDEE' A
#
# COMPACT_ATOMS: atom_id res chain seq x y z
N MET A 1 -2.93 -3.79 16.50
CA MET A 1 -3.96 -4.00 15.46
C MET A 1 -3.58 -5.25 14.71
N ASP A 2 -4.48 -6.21 14.60
CA ASP A 2 -4.27 -7.39 13.76
C ASP A 2 -4.63 -7.08 12.30
N ALA A 3 -4.42 -8.06 11.41
CA ALA A 3 -4.68 -7.90 9.99
C ALA A 3 -6.17 -7.67 9.68
N GLU A 4 -7.07 -8.33 10.41
CA GLU A 4 -8.51 -8.21 10.17
C GLU A 4 -9.02 -6.81 10.53
N THR A 5 -8.60 -6.30 11.69
CA THR A 5 -8.91 -4.94 12.15
C THR A 5 -8.38 -3.90 11.16
N PHE A 6 -7.16 -4.09 10.65
CA PHE A 6 -6.59 -3.20 9.64
C PHE A 6 -7.40 -3.21 8.34
N LEU A 7 -7.73 -4.40 7.82
CA LEU A 7 -8.48 -4.54 6.56
C LEU A 7 -9.88 -3.94 6.66
N SER A 8 -10.52 -4.02 7.83
CA SER A 8 -11.80 -3.35 8.07
C SER A 8 -11.67 -1.83 7.97
N ALA A 9 -10.69 -1.25 8.69
CA ALA A 9 -10.44 0.20 8.67
C ALA A 9 -10.01 0.71 7.27
N ALA A 10 -9.20 -0.08 6.55
CA ALA A 10 -8.71 0.25 5.22
C ALA A 10 -9.82 0.43 4.17
N ARG A 11 -11.00 -0.19 4.36
CA ARG A 11 -12.15 -0.02 3.45
C ARG A 11 -12.79 1.37 3.54
N GLU A 12 -12.63 2.05 4.66
CA GLU A 12 -13.22 3.37 4.93
C GLU A 12 -12.16 4.48 4.98
N SER A 13 -10.90 4.16 4.66
CA SER A 13 -9.75 5.06 4.76
C SER A 13 -8.93 5.06 3.47
N VAL A 14 -8.08 6.07 3.31
CA VAL A 14 -7.05 6.08 2.26
C VAL A 14 -5.85 5.28 2.74
N VAL A 15 -5.41 4.32 1.92
CA VAL A 15 -4.16 3.58 2.15
C VAL A 15 -3.10 4.08 1.17
N LEU A 16 -2.00 4.60 1.70
CA LEU A 16 -0.83 4.98 0.91
C LEU A 16 0.18 3.83 0.93
N ASP A 17 0.57 3.33 -0.25
CA ASP A 17 1.63 2.36 -0.42
C ASP A 17 2.93 3.09 -0.74
N VAL A 18 3.84 3.11 0.24
CA VAL A 18 5.09 3.89 0.21
C VAL A 18 6.30 3.11 -0.33
N ARG A 19 6.07 1.86 -0.73
CA ARG A 19 7.09 0.99 -1.33
C ARG A 19 7.49 1.50 -2.72
N SER A 20 8.54 0.89 -3.28
CA SER A 20 8.96 1.18 -4.65
C SER A 20 7.83 0.88 -5.66
N PRO A 21 7.82 1.55 -6.83
CA PRO A 21 6.84 1.30 -7.88
C PRO A 21 6.74 -0.16 -8.29
N SER A 22 7.88 -0.85 -8.44
CA SER A 22 7.92 -2.26 -8.86
C SER A 22 7.33 -3.21 -7.81
N GLU A 23 7.55 -2.98 -6.51
CA GLU A 23 6.94 -3.77 -5.43
C GLU A 23 5.42 -3.59 -5.39
N HIS A 24 4.93 -2.36 -5.59
CA HIS A 24 3.50 -2.08 -5.70
C HIS A 24 2.88 -2.78 -6.92
N ALA A 25 3.56 -2.73 -8.08
CA ALA A 25 3.10 -3.35 -9.31
C ALA A 25 3.06 -4.88 -9.25
N GLN A 26 3.98 -5.51 -8.50
CA GLN A 26 3.98 -6.96 -8.27
C GLN A 26 2.78 -7.42 -7.44
N GLY A 27 2.28 -6.57 -6.55
CA GLY A 27 1.10 -6.84 -5.74
C GLY A 27 0.93 -5.84 -4.61
N HIS A 28 -0.29 -5.34 -4.45
CA HIS A 28 -0.65 -4.38 -3.40
C HIS A 28 -2.09 -4.60 -2.94
N LEU A 29 -2.44 -3.99 -1.81
CA LEU A 29 -3.79 -4.02 -1.29
C LEU A 29 -4.75 -3.30 -2.28
N PRO A 30 -5.88 -3.91 -2.68
CA PRO A 30 -6.83 -3.25 -3.57
C PRO A 30 -7.28 -1.88 -3.03
N GLY A 31 -7.21 -0.86 -3.88
CA GLY A 31 -7.56 0.52 -3.51
C GLY A 31 -6.45 1.33 -2.85
N ALA A 32 -5.29 0.72 -2.55
CA ALA A 32 -4.12 1.48 -2.11
C ALA A 32 -3.58 2.38 -3.22
N ILE A 33 -3.14 3.58 -2.85
CA ILE A 33 -2.58 4.58 -3.76
C ILE A 33 -1.05 4.50 -3.65
N SER A 34 -0.36 4.28 -4.77
CA SER A 34 1.10 4.33 -4.81
C SER A 34 1.60 5.76 -4.52
N PHE A 35 2.43 5.89 -3.49
CA PHE A 35 3.08 7.13 -3.06
C PHE A 35 4.54 6.81 -2.67
N PRO A 36 5.39 6.43 -3.64
CA PRO A 36 6.71 5.88 -3.37
C PRO A 36 7.62 6.92 -2.71
N LEU A 37 8.32 6.50 -1.66
CA LEU A 37 9.37 7.32 -1.04
C LEU A 37 10.71 7.21 -1.78
N PHE A 38 10.91 6.10 -2.51
CA PHE A 38 12.11 5.77 -3.26
C PHE A 38 11.74 5.13 -4.61
N LEU A 39 12.62 5.25 -5.59
CA LEU A 39 12.54 4.58 -6.88
C LEU A 39 13.12 3.15 -6.79
N ASP A 40 12.90 2.34 -7.82
CA ASP A 40 13.29 0.92 -7.84
C ASP A 40 14.81 0.66 -7.74
N GLU A 41 15.63 1.66 -8.06
CA GLU A 41 17.09 1.55 -8.16
C GLU A 41 17.84 2.11 -6.92
N GLU A 42 17.10 2.63 -5.93
CA GLU A 42 17.63 3.17 -4.67
C GLU A 42 17.69 2.09 -3.57
#